data_AF-A0A1Q2GWQ5-F1
#
_entry.id   AF-A0A1Q2GWQ5-F1
#
_cell.length_a   1.000
_cell.length_b   1.000
_cell.length_c   1.000
_cell.angle_alpha   90.00
_cell.angle_beta   90.00
_cell.angle_gamma   90.00
#
_symmetry.space_group_name_H-M   'P 1'
#
loop_
_entity.id
_entity.type
_entity.pdbx_description
1 polymer ?
#
loop_
_entity_poly.entity_id
_entity_poly.type
_entity_poly.pdbx_seq_one_letter_code
_entity_poly.pdbx_strand_id
1 'polypeptide(L)'
;MFKLDHNGNVLLDINATAPPSAAFVIEALEKSTFCDCKIDLDAINNFFKSESSESILIVASKHDAALEVVINDDKMLAVGELTTAQGGKLLSLDVAKKQLVKAGIVRGYKQVFLEQLLQKQLKAPAGTVVKGVLAKGRLPSDGLATKLTTTVKTLKDRLKTPKLKEDGNVDMRDFGKLASVEPGTVLIRQQPATPGKEGFTVTGEILAPKPGDNKQLVAGEGTEISKSNPMELVSTISGVPVEINNGMRVDDIFTIADVNVKSGHIDFEGSVIVTRNIDPGMRVTAKGDITIFGTVESGELTAGGNITVKQGIIGHQKPEDKSLSCKLVSAGDIHVSHSQYCYIEATNIFIERQTSHCIMKAKRLLQVGQTDLPKGKIFGGEILDATTLIAGEVGNESGAKMVINLATSGAEITADTDNCFKDLAKTDQQLDTLQNALEKADQVKDTEKKNQLIAKIGATQLHYCQQAEQLEKRLSTLDHDLHDLLSDANLAVNAILHSGVEIHIFDKVLKTTRNYPPCNVRLQNNKIEIEFKTS
;
A
#
# COMPACT_ATOMS: atom_id res chain seq x y z
N MET A 1 45.49 -25.75 80.61
CA MET A 1 46.60 -24.83 80.25
C MET A 1 46.06 -23.45 79.91
N PHE A 2 45.08 -23.35 79.00
CA PHE A 2 44.49 -22.06 78.61
C PHE A 2 43.14 -21.82 79.32
N LYS A 3 42.88 -20.59 79.76
CA LYS A 3 41.60 -20.14 80.33
C LYS A 3 41.07 -18.97 79.51
N LEU A 4 39.76 -18.91 79.30
CA LEU A 4 39.13 -17.76 78.64
C LEU A 4 38.76 -16.70 79.69
N ASP A 5 39.14 -15.45 79.45
CA ASP A 5 38.63 -14.31 80.21
C ASP A 5 37.29 -13.81 79.65
N HIS A 6 36.56 -13.04 80.46
CA HIS A 6 35.30 -12.38 80.19
C HIS A 6 35.37 -11.48 78.95
N ASN A 7 36.57 -10.99 78.62
CA ASN A 7 36.84 -10.17 77.44
C ASN A 7 37.10 -10.97 76.15
N GLY A 8 36.97 -12.30 76.17
CA GLY A 8 37.20 -13.15 75.00
C GLY A 8 38.67 -13.47 74.71
N ASN A 9 39.57 -13.09 75.62
CA ASN A 9 40.99 -13.40 75.53
C ASN A 9 41.29 -14.79 76.09
N VAL A 10 42.14 -15.54 75.39
CA VAL A 10 42.69 -16.82 75.82
C VAL A 10 43.98 -16.52 76.58
N LEU A 11 43.94 -16.81 77.88
CA LEU A 11 45.01 -16.57 78.82
C LEU A 11 45.76 -17.86 79.10
N LEU A 12 47.09 -17.78 79.13
CA LEU A 12 47.97 -18.81 79.62
C LEU A 12 48.45 -18.41 81.03
N ASP A 13 48.15 -19.25 82.01
CA ASP A 13 48.62 -19.09 83.39
C ASP A 13 50.00 -19.74 83.53
N ILE A 14 51.03 -18.91 83.60
CA ILE A 14 52.43 -19.35 83.53
C ILE A 14 52.89 -19.96 84.87
N ASN A 15 52.29 -19.53 85.98
CA ASN A 15 52.61 -20.04 87.32
C ASN A 15 52.13 -21.47 87.53
N ALA A 16 51.03 -21.87 86.87
CA ALA A 16 50.48 -23.21 86.97
C ALA A 16 51.15 -24.21 86.01
N THR A 17 51.71 -23.75 84.89
CA THR A 17 52.35 -24.61 83.89
C THR A 17 53.38 -23.80 83.12
N ALA A 18 54.66 -23.88 83.50
CA ALA A 18 55.74 -23.15 82.82
C ALA A 18 56.02 -23.78 81.44
N PRO A 19 55.70 -23.11 80.31
CA PRO A 19 55.89 -23.67 78.98
C PRO A 19 57.38 -23.66 78.57
N PRO A 20 57.88 -24.71 77.88
CA PRO A 20 59.29 -24.82 77.52
C PRO A 20 59.74 -23.92 76.35
N SER A 21 58.84 -23.47 75.47
CA SER A 21 59.16 -22.57 74.36
C SER A 21 57.92 -21.91 73.74
N ALA A 22 58.12 -20.83 72.98
CA ALA A 22 57.06 -20.19 72.17
C ALA A 22 56.40 -21.18 71.19
N ALA A 23 57.19 -22.05 70.56
CA ALA A 23 56.70 -23.08 69.64
C ALA A 23 55.80 -24.10 70.34
N PHE A 24 56.14 -24.48 71.59
CA PHE A 24 55.29 -25.37 72.38
C PHE A 24 53.95 -24.75 72.72
N VAL A 25 53.91 -23.44 73.03
CA VAL A 25 52.65 -22.71 73.30
C VAL A 25 51.75 -22.67 72.06
N ILE A 26 52.34 -22.44 70.87
CA ILE A 26 51.61 -22.42 69.60
C ILE A 26 51.06 -23.81 69.25
N GLU A 27 51.89 -24.87 69.34
CA GLU A 27 51.42 -26.24 69.11
C GLU A 27 50.35 -26.68 70.14
N ALA A 28 50.49 -26.25 71.40
CA ALA A 28 49.52 -26.55 72.43
C ALA A 28 48.19 -25.80 72.18
N LEU A 29 48.23 -24.57 71.63
CA LEU A 29 47.04 -23.82 71.22
C LEU A 29 46.35 -24.49 70.03
N GLU A 30 47.10 -24.90 69.02
CA GLU A 30 46.60 -25.61 67.83
C GLU A 30 45.95 -26.96 68.18
N LYS A 31 46.44 -27.65 69.22
CA LYS A 31 45.87 -28.90 69.74
C LYS A 31 44.78 -28.69 70.80
N SER A 32 44.51 -27.44 71.20
CA SER A 32 43.52 -27.11 72.23
C SER A 32 42.14 -26.81 71.66
N THR A 33 41.16 -26.64 72.54
CA THR A 33 39.81 -26.16 72.20
C THR A 33 39.76 -24.72 71.67
N PHE A 34 40.91 -24.03 71.57
CA PHE A 34 41.04 -22.66 71.09
C PHE A 34 41.80 -22.57 69.76
N CYS A 35 41.94 -23.69 69.03
CA CYS A 35 42.66 -23.76 67.75
C CYS A 35 42.14 -22.78 66.68
N ASP A 36 40.85 -22.43 66.71
CA ASP A 36 40.24 -21.48 65.77
C ASP A 36 40.37 -20.00 66.21
N CYS A 37 40.98 -19.71 67.36
CA CYS A 37 41.15 -18.33 67.86
C CYS A 37 42.34 -17.64 67.18
N LYS A 38 42.32 -16.30 67.12
CA LYS A 38 43.44 -15.54 66.56
C LYS A 38 44.62 -15.58 67.52
N ILE A 39 45.67 -16.30 67.15
CA ILE A 39 46.90 -16.41 67.95
C ILE A 39 47.66 -15.08 67.90
N ASP A 40 48.04 -14.57 69.08
CA ASP A 40 48.87 -13.37 69.20
C ASP A 40 50.35 -13.77 69.23
N LEU A 41 50.91 -13.98 68.03
CA LEU A 41 52.29 -14.43 67.86
C LEU A 41 53.32 -13.43 68.40
N ASP A 42 53.00 -12.13 68.38
CA ASP A 42 53.91 -11.09 68.84
C ASP A 42 53.96 -11.04 70.37
N ALA A 43 52.81 -11.15 71.04
CA ALA A 43 52.74 -11.27 72.49
C ALA A 43 53.49 -12.52 73.01
N ILE A 44 53.28 -13.67 72.35
CA ILE A 44 53.97 -14.92 72.69
C ILE A 44 55.49 -14.78 72.51
N ASN A 45 55.95 -14.27 71.36
CA ASN A 45 57.38 -14.15 71.09
C ASN A 45 58.07 -13.10 71.97
N ASN A 46 57.40 -12.00 72.30
CA ASN A 46 57.96 -10.98 73.19
C ASN A 46 58.10 -11.48 74.63
N PHE A 47 57.17 -12.30 75.10
CA PHE A 47 57.25 -12.92 76.42
C PHE A 47 58.47 -13.84 76.59
N PHE A 48 58.83 -14.61 75.56
CA PHE A 48 60.03 -15.48 75.62
C PHE A 48 61.36 -14.75 75.32
N LYS A 49 61.33 -13.51 74.79
CA LYS A 49 62.52 -12.71 74.49
C LYS A 49 62.88 -11.69 75.56
N SER A 50 61.92 -11.25 76.36
CA SER A 50 62.12 -10.32 77.48
C SER A 50 61.88 -11.07 78.78
N GLU A 51 62.72 -10.91 79.81
CA GLU A 51 62.47 -11.47 81.15
C GLU A 51 61.28 -10.75 81.80
N SER A 52 60.06 -11.04 81.32
CA SER A 52 58.82 -10.51 81.84
C SER A 52 58.36 -11.33 83.04
N SER A 53 58.02 -10.65 84.14
CA SER A 53 57.52 -11.22 85.38
C SER A 53 55.98 -11.29 85.41
N GLU A 54 55.34 -11.28 84.24
CA GLU A 54 53.89 -11.38 84.13
C GLU A 54 53.43 -12.81 84.37
N SER A 55 52.52 -12.99 85.33
CA SER A 55 51.96 -14.30 85.70
C SER A 55 50.93 -14.84 84.71
N ILE A 56 50.43 -14.00 83.80
CA ILE A 56 49.36 -14.31 82.85
C ILE A 56 49.72 -13.73 81.49
N LEU A 57 49.75 -14.58 80.45
CA LEU A 57 50.01 -14.16 79.07
C LEU A 57 48.74 -14.29 78.22
N ILE A 58 48.37 -13.24 77.48
CA ILE A 58 47.32 -13.33 76.45
C ILE A 58 47.94 -13.99 75.22
N VAL A 59 47.45 -15.17 74.87
CA VAL A 59 48.04 -15.99 73.80
C VAL A 59 47.15 -16.10 72.56
N ALA A 60 45.85 -15.88 72.70
CA ALA A 60 44.93 -15.76 71.57
C ALA A 60 43.72 -14.91 71.94
N SER A 61 42.97 -14.42 70.96
CA SER A 61 41.73 -13.65 71.17
C SER A 61 40.60 -14.21 70.31
N LYS A 62 39.38 -14.17 70.86
CA LYS A 62 38.16 -14.53 70.13
C LYS A 62 37.63 -13.35 69.35
N HIS A 63 37.41 -13.55 68.05
CA HIS A 63 36.71 -12.61 67.21
C HIS A 63 35.43 -13.23 66.66
N ASP A 64 34.31 -12.55 66.86
CA ASP A 64 33.03 -12.92 66.26
C ASP A 64 33.06 -12.67 64.75
N ALA A 65 32.22 -13.39 64.01
CA ALA A 65 32.06 -13.16 62.58
C ALA A 65 31.47 -11.75 62.32
N ALA A 66 32.12 -10.99 61.45
CA ALA A 66 31.72 -9.63 61.11
C ALA A 66 31.35 -9.55 59.62
N LEU A 67 30.24 -8.87 59.32
CA LEU A 67 29.83 -8.57 57.94
C LEU A 67 29.96 -7.08 57.71
N GLU A 68 30.82 -6.72 56.77
CA GLU A 68 30.91 -5.38 56.21
C GLU A 68 30.20 -5.36 54.87
N VAL A 69 29.44 -4.29 54.59
CA VAL A 69 28.68 -4.15 53.35
C VAL A 69 29.24 -2.96 52.61
N VAL A 70 29.84 -3.24 51.45
CA VAL A 70 30.39 -2.23 50.56
C VAL A 70 29.42 -2.04 49.40
N ILE A 71 28.97 -0.80 49.20
CA ILE A 71 28.17 -0.42 48.04
C ILE A 71 29.14 0.20 47.03
N ASN A 72 29.10 -0.28 45.78
CA ASN A 72 29.91 0.31 44.71
C ASN A 72 29.50 1.77 44.45
N ASP A 73 30.42 2.56 43.90
CA ASP A 73 30.20 3.98 43.59
C ASP A 73 28.98 4.23 42.70
N ASP A 74 28.66 3.27 41.82
CA ASP A 74 27.49 3.31 40.93
C ASP A 74 26.16 3.06 41.65
N LYS A 75 26.20 2.67 42.93
CA LYS A 75 25.04 2.24 43.74
C LYS A 75 24.21 1.14 43.08
N MET A 76 24.74 0.41 42.12
CA MET A 76 24.03 -0.65 41.39
C MET A 76 24.29 -2.02 41.98
N LEU A 77 25.32 -2.16 42.80
CA LEU A 77 25.70 -3.44 43.38
C LEU A 77 26.20 -3.25 44.81
N ALA A 78 25.68 -4.08 45.71
CA ALA A 78 26.16 -4.17 47.08
C ALA A 78 26.84 -5.53 47.31
N VAL A 79 28.09 -5.50 47.78
CA VAL A 79 28.88 -6.68 48.14
C VAL A 79 29.00 -6.76 49.66
N GLY A 80 28.71 -7.93 50.20
CA GLY A 80 29.04 -8.28 51.57
C GLY A 80 30.42 -8.91 51.65
N GLU A 81 31.27 -8.38 52.51
CA GLU A 81 32.52 -8.99 52.92
C GLU A 81 32.32 -9.59 54.32
N LEU A 82 32.24 -10.92 54.36
CA LEU A 82 32.04 -11.67 55.60
C LEU A 82 33.40 -12.20 56.07
N THR A 83 33.84 -11.71 57.22
CA THR A 83 35.00 -12.25 57.94
C THR A 83 34.51 -13.38 58.84
N THR A 84 35.02 -14.60 58.65
CA THR A 84 34.63 -15.76 59.45
C THR A 84 35.09 -15.63 60.89
N ALA A 85 34.32 -16.20 61.82
CA ALA A 85 34.63 -16.14 63.25
C ALA A 85 35.97 -16.83 63.55
N GLN A 86 36.76 -16.24 64.45
CA GLN A 86 37.98 -16.83 65.00
C GLN A 86 37.72 -17.20 66.46
N GLY A 87 37.14 -18.39 66.68
CA GLY A 87 36.75 -18.89 68.01
C GLY A 87 35.55 -18.19 68.66
N GLY A 88 34.98 -17.17 68.01
CA GLY A 88 33.77 -16.43 68.41
C GLY A 88 32.47 -17.01 67.85
N LYS A 89 31.38 -16.23 67.90
CA LYS A 89 30.06 -16.59 67.39
C LYS A 89 29.94 -16.40 65.89
N LEU A 90 29.21 -17.31 65.24
CA LEU A 90 28.82 -17.20 63.84
C LEU A 90 27.79 -16.08 63.63
N LEU A 91 27.76 -15.52 62.43
CA LEU A 91 26.83 -14.46 62.09
C LEU A 91 25.45 -15.04 61.76
N SER A 92 24.43 -14.63 62.52
CA SER A 92 23.05 -15.02 62.29
C SER A 92 22.37 -14.18 61.20
N LEU A 93 21.35 -14.76 60.55
CA LEU A 93 20.57 -14.08 59.51
C LEU A 93 19.97 -12.76 59.99
N ASP A 94 19.49 -12.70 61.23
CA ASP A 94 18.85 -11.50 61.78
C ASP A 94 19.85 -10.36 62.03
N VAL A 95 21.04 -10.69 62.52
CA VAL A 95 22.11 -9.71 62.72
C VAL A 95 22.61 -9.21 61.36
N ALA A 96 22.77 -10.11 60.39
CA ALA A 96 23.17 -9.74 59.03
C ALA A 96 22.13 -8.85 58.32
N LYS A 97 20.84 -9.13 58.47
CA LYS A 97 19.74 -8.26 57.99
C LYS A 97 19.80 -6.86 58.58
N LYS A 98 20.07 -6.73 59.89
CA LYS A 98 20.25 -5.41 60.53
C LYS A 98 21.44 -4.65 59.95
N GLN A 99 22.54 -5.33 59.61
CA GLN A 99 23.69 -4.70 58.98
C GLN A 99 23.41 -4.21 57.55
N LEU A 100 22.66 -4.98 56.76
CA LEU A 100 22.19 -4.57 55.43
C LEU A 100 21.34 -3.28 55.48
N VAL A 101 20.43 -3.18 56.45
CA VAL A 101 19.59 -1.98 56.65
C VAL A 101 20.45 -0.80 57.09
N LYS A 102 21.39 -1.01 58.03
CA LYS A 102 22.34 0.03 58.45
C LYS A 102 23.23 0.53 57.32
N ALA A 103 23.60 -0.35 56.39
CA ALA A 103 24.38 -0.02 55.20
C ALA A 103 23.55 0.72 54.12
N GLY A 104 22.24 0.93 54.32
CA GLY A 104 21.41 1.71 53.42
C GLY A 104 20.85 0.95 52.21
N ILE A 105 20.79 -0.39 52.26
CA ILE A 105 20.18 -1.19 51.20
C ILE A 105 18.66 -1.20 51.38
N VAL A 106 17.95 -0.63 50.40
CA VAL A 106 16.47 -0.47 50.43
C VAL A 106 15.80 -1.36 49.38
N ARG A 107 16.41 -1.53 48.20
CA ARG A 107 15.84 -2.31 47.08
C ARG A 107 16.88 -3.25 46.46
N GLY A 108 16.41 -4.31 45.79
CA GLY A 108 17.27 -5.25 45.08
C GLY A 108 17.92 -6.34 45.96
N TYR A 109 17.62 -6.37 47.25
CA TYR A 109 18.01 -7.45 48.17
C TYR A 109 17.27 -8.76 47.84
N LYS A 110 17.99 -9.88 47.85
CA LYS A 110 17.40 -11.22 47.80
C LYS A 110 17.93 -12.06 48.95
N GLN A 111 17.03 -12.65 49.73
CA GLN A 111 17.39 -13.45 50.90
C GLN A 111 18.34 -14.61 50.56
N VAL A 112 18.15 -15.25 49.40
CA VAL A 112 18.99 -16.33 48.89
C VAL A 112 20.47 -15.92 48.81
N PHE A 113 20.76 -14.68 48.41
CA PHE A 113 22.13 -14.20 48.28
C PHE A 113 22.84 -14.05 49.62
N LEU A 114 22.10 -13.59 50.65
CA LEU A 114 22.63 -13.50 52.00
C LEU A 114 22.86 -14.90 52.60
N GLU A 115 21.92 -15.82 52.41
CA GLU A 115 22.05 -17.20 52.87
C GLU A 115 23.26 -17.89 52.22
N GLN A 116 23.49 -17.68 50.92
CA GLN A 116 24.67 -18.19 50.24
C GLN A 116 25.97 -17.63 50.81
N LEU A 117 26.03 -16.34 51.15
CA LEU A 117 27.20 -15.74 51.78
C LEU A 117 27.43 -16.34 53.19
N LEU A 118 26.37 -16.48 53.98
CA LEU A 118 26.44 -17.05 55.32
C LEU A 118 26.78 -18.54 55.31
N GLN A 119 26.37 -19.31 54.31
CA GLN A 119 26.77 -20.72 54.19
C GLN A 119 28.27 -20.88 53.97
N LYS A 120 28.93 -19.91 53.31
CA LYS A 120 30.38 -19.96 53.11
C LYS A 120 31.14 -19.83 54.43
N GLN A 121 30.56 -19.22 55.46
CA GLN A 121 31.15 -19.11 56.79
C GLN A 121 31.37 -20.48 57.47
N LEU A 122 30.59 -21.50 57.07
CA LEU A 122 30.70 -22.85 57.62
C LEU A 122 31.76 -23.70 56.89
N LYS A 123 32.20 -23.27 55.71
CA LYS A 123 33.12 -24.02 54.84
C LYS A 123 34.51 -23.41 54.78
N ALA A 124 34.64 -22.12 55.07
CA ALA A 124 35.89 -21.38 54.96
C ALA A 124 36.68 -21.42 56.29
N PRO A 125 38.02 -21.41 56.25
CA PRO A 125 38.84 -21.41 57.46
C PRO A 125 38.59 -20.16 58.32
N ALA A 126 38.90 -20.27 59.62
CA ALA A 126 38.77 -19.17 60.57
C ALA A 126 39.61 -17.95 60.14
N GLY A 127 39.02 -16.75 60.20
CA GLY A 127 39.67 -15.50 59.82
C GLY A 127 39.74 -15.20 58.32
N THR A 128 39.12 -16.01 57.46
CA THR A 128 39.06 -15.74 56.02
C THR A 128 37.98 -14.73 55.68
N VAL A 129 38.28 -13.86 54.72
CA VAL A 129 37.32 -12.89 54.17
C VAL A 129 36.66 -13.49 52.94
N VAL A 130 35.34 -13.61 52.98
CA VAL A 130 34.56 -14.17 51.88
C VAL A 130 33.62 -13.11 51.34
N LYS A 131 33.66 -12.90 50.01
CA LYS A 131 32.80 -11.92 49.33
C LYS A 131 31.55 -12.57 48.71
N GLY A 132 30.46 -11.83 48.70
CA GLY A 132 29.23 -12.21 48.01
C GLY A 132 28.36 -11.02 47.68
N VAL A 133 27.67 -11.08 46.55
CA VAL A 133 26.70 -10.04 46.18
C VAL A 133 25.50 -10.14 47.10
N LEU A 134 25.03 -9.03 47.67
CA LEU A 134 23.91 -8.98 48.59
C LEU A 134 22.66 -8.32 47.97
N ALA A 135 22.86 -7.32 47.11
CA ALA A 135 21.79 -6.66 46.38
C ALA A 135 22.24 -6.21 44.98
N LYS A 136 21.31 -6.18 44.04
CA LYS A 136 21.51 -5.66 42.68
C LYS A 136 20.42 -4.66 42.31
N GLY A 137 20.82 -3.50 41.85
CA GLY A 137 19.96 -2.52 41.21
C GLY A 137 19.50 -2.99 39.83
N ARG A 138 18.55 -2.26 39.25
CA ARG A 138 18.00 -2.51 37.92
C ARG A 138 18.13 -1.23 37.10
N LEU A 139 18.80 -1.31 35.94
CA LEU A 139 18.87 -0.17 35.02
C LEU A 139 17.49 0.16 34.45
N PRO A 140 17.20 1.44 34.18
CA PRO A 140 15.99 1.83 33.47
C PRO A 140 16.02 1.25 32.06
N SER A 141 14.83 0.97 31.51
CA SER A 141 14.69 0.60 30.09
C SER A 141 13.91 1.67 29.38
N ASP A 142 14.50 2.27 28.36
CA ASP A 142 13.86 3.31 27.56
C ASP A 142 12.61 2.78 26.83
N GLY A 143 11.68 3.68 26.58
CA GLY A 143 10.49 3.42 25.79
C GLY A 143 10.83 3.23 24.31
N LEU A 144 10.00 2.48 23.60
CA LEU A 144 10.11 2.32 22.16
C LEU A 144 9.44 3.51 21.45
N ALA A 145 10.11 4.07 20.44
CA ALA A 145 9.55 5.13 19.62
C ALA A 145 8.38 4.63 18.76
N THR A 146 7.56 5.57 18.32
CA THR A 146 6.44 5.29 17.40
C THR A 146 6.96 4.66 16.11
N LYS A 147 6.36 3.54 15.71
CA LYS A 147 6.71 2.86 14.45
C LYS A 147 5.54 2.92 13.48
N LEU A 148 5.76 3.50 12.30
CA LEU A 148 4.80 3.51 11.20
C LEU A 148 5.15 2.36 10.26
N THR A 149 4.22 1.43 10.06
CA THR A 149 4.40 0.28 9.17
C THR A 149 3.49 0.43 7.97
N THR A 150 4.08 0.55 6.78
CA THR A 150 3.34 0.58 5.51
C THR A 150 2.79 -0.80 5.20
N THR A 151 1.50 -0.87 4.87
CA THR A 151 0.80 -2.14 4.55
C THR A 151 0.62 -2.35 3.05
N VAL A 152 0.76 -1.28 2.26
CA VAL A 152 0.62 -1.28 0.79
C VAL A 152 1.96 -1.25 0.08
N LYS A 153 2.00 -1.80 -1.15
CA LYS A 153 3.16 -1.68 -2.03
C LYS A 153 3.21 -0.28 -2.63
N THR A 154 4.36 0.35 -2.63
CA THR A 154 4.55 1.68 -3.22
C THR A 154 5.16 1.57 -4.61
N LEU A 155 5.16 2.66 -5.38
CA LEU A 155 5.83 2.73 -6.69
C LEU A 155 7.31 2.28 -6.64
N LYS A 156 8.00 2.50 -5.51
CA LYS A 156 9.40 2.10 -5.30
C LYS A 156 9.58 0.57 -5.33
N ASP A 157 8.56 -0.19 -4.97
CA ASP A 157 8.61 -1.66 -4.90
C ASP A 157 8.39 -2.32 -6.28
N ARG A 158 7.74 -1.62 -7.23
CA ARG A 158 7.41 -2.11 -8.58
C ARG A 158 8.64 -2.38 -9.45
N LEU A 159 9.73 -1.65 -9.24
CA LEU A 159 10.95 -1.71 -10.06
C LEU A 159 11.75 -3.03 -9.94
N LYS A 160 11.29 -4.04 -9.19
CA LYS A 160 12.08 -5.23 -8.84
C LYS A 160 11.64 -6.56 -9.47
N THR A 161 10.48 -6.67 -10.11
CA THR A 161 10.02 -7.95 -10.70
C THR A 161 9.10 -7.77 -11.91
N PRO A 162 9.52 -8.11 -13.15
CA PRO A 162 8.61 -8.23 -14.29
C PRO A 162 7.67 -9.44 -14.13
N LYS A 163 6.46 -9.38 -14.72
CA LYS A 163 5.49 -10.49 -14.65
C LYS A 163 5.81 -11.59 -15.67
N LEU A 164 5.65 -12.84 -15.26
CA LEU A 164 5.60 -14.02 -16.14
C LEU A 164 4.18 -14.15 -16.74
N LYS A 165 4.05 -14.33 -18.06
CA LYS A 165 2.79 -14.72 -18.71
C LYS A 165 2.52 -16.21 -18.50
N GLU A 166 1.26 -16.62 -18.61
CA GLU A 166 0.79 -18.02 -18.43
C GLU A 166 1.41 -19.00 -19.46
N ASP A 167 1.81 -18.51 -20.64
CA ASP A 167 2.46 -19.30 -21.70
C ASP A 167 4.00 -19.40 -21.58
N GLY A 168 4.59 -18.91 -20.48
CA GLY A 168 6.04 -18.96 -20.25
C GLY A 168 6.87 -17.91 -21.02
N ASN A 169 6.26 -17.08 -21.86
CA ASN A 169 6.94 -15.97 -22.55
C ASN A 169 6.91 -14.69 -21.70
N VAL A 170 8.09 -14.17 -21.31
CA VAL A 170 8.19 -13.00 -20.43
C VAL A 170 8.18 -11.72 -21.26
N ASP A 171 7.14 -10.91 -21.09
CA ASP A 171 7.14 -9.56 -21.63
C ASP A 171 7.98 -8.66 -20.73
N MET A 172 9.26 -8.47 -21.08
CA MET A 172 10.19 -7.65 -20.32
C MET A 172 9.78 -6.17 -20.22
N ARG A 173 8.68 -5.76 -20.88
CA ARG A 173 8.12 -4.40 -20.87
C ARG A 173 6.87 -4.26 -19.97
N ASP A 174 6.35 -5.37 -19.43
CA ASP A 174 5.18 -5.37 -18.55
C ASP A 174 5.58 -5.59 -17.09
N PHE A 175 5.63 -4.50 -16.33
CA PHE A 175 5.88 -4.50 -14.89
C PHE A 175 4.60 -4.68 -14.05
N GLY A 176 3.48 -5.08 -14.67
CA GLY A 176 2.16 -5.19 -14.05
C GLY A 176 1.49 -3.84 -13.80
N LYS A 177 0.24 -3.89 -13.33
CA LYS A 177 -0.55 -2.70 -12.95
C LYS A 177 0.19 -1.84 -11.95
N LEU A 178 0.00 -0.53 -12.03
CA LEU A 178 0.41 0.39 -10.96
C LEU A 178 -0.26 -0.05 -9.66
N ALA A 179 0.48 -0.05 -8.55
CA ALA A 179 -0.04 -0.41 -7.24
C ALA A 179 -1.07 0.65 -6.80
N SER A 180 -2.31 0.47 -7.24
CA SER A 180 -3.45 1.30 -6.87
C SER A 180 -4.11 0.73 -5.63
N VAL A 181 -4.57 1.60 -4.74
CA VAL A 181 -5.41 1.25 -3.59
C VAL A 181 -6.84 1.61 -3.88
N GLU A 182 -7.80 0.91 -3.27
CA GLU A 182 -9.23 1.25 -3.32
C GLU A 182 -9.63 2.06 -2.07
N PRO A 183 -10.73 2.83 -2.08
CA PRO A 183 -11.25 3.48 -0.87
C PRO A 183 -11.44 2.49 0.29
N GLY A 184 -11.00 2.87 1.49
CA GLY A 184 -11.05 2.04 2.70
C GLY A 184 -9.84 1.12 2.90
N THR A 185 -8.87 1.12 1.99
CA THR A 185 -7.64 0.32 2.13
C THR A 185 -6.76 0.89 3.24
N VAL A 186 -6.26 0.04 4.15
CA VAL A 186 -5.31 0.44 5.19
C VAL A 186 -3.93 0.65 4.57
N LEU A 187 -3.44 1.88 4.65
CA LEU A 187 -2.16 2.32 4.09
C LEU A 187 -1.02 2.18 5.09
N ILE A 188 -1.22 2.70 6.30
CA ILE A 188 -0.22 2.72 7.38
C ILE A 188 -0.87 2.24 8.67
N ARG A 189 -0.15 1.41 9.42
CA ARG A 189 -0.43 1.08 10.83
C ARG A 189 0.60 1.72 11.74
N GLN A 190 0.13 2.56 12.66
CA GLN A 190 0.92 3.16 13.72
C GLN A 190 1.00 2.24 14.93
N GLN A 191 2.22 1.99 15.40
CA GLN A 191 2.46 1.41 16.72
C GLN A 191 2.83 2.56 17.67
N PRO A 192 2.03 2.81 18.73
CA PRO A 192 2.25 3.95 19.62
C PRO A 192 3.56 3.81 20.39
N ALA A 193 4.14 4.94 20.78
CA ALA A 193 5.30 4.96 21.66
C ALA A 193 4.98 4.31 23.01
N THR A 194 5.93 3.54 23.56
CA THR A 194 5.76 2.92 24.88
C THR A 194 6.41 3.76 25.97
N PRO A 195 5.85 3.79 27.18
CA PRO A 195 6.56 4.35 28.32
C PRO A 195 7.79 3.49 28.62
N GLY A 196 8.88 4.15 29.01
CA GLY A 196 10.02 3.45 29.58
C GLY A 196 9.68 2.83 30.93
N LYS A 197 10.48 1.87 31.38
CA LYS A 197 10.35 1.25 32.71
C LYS A 197 11.41 1.81 33.63
N GLU A 198 10.98 2.28 34.79
CA GLU A 198 11.86 2.81 35.81
C GLU A 198 12.89 1.79 36.28
N GLY A 199 14.13 2.26 36.42
CA GLY A 199 15.20 1.55 37.11
C GLY A 199 15.25 1.94 38.59
N PHE A 200 16.08 1.23 39.35
CA PHE A 200 16.36 1.58 40.74
C PHE A 200 17.77 1.15 41.14
N THR A 201 18.41 1.94 42.00
CA THR A 201 19.67 1.59 42.66
C THR A 201 19.42 0.72 43.90
N VAL A 202 20.48 0.13 44.49
CA VAL A 202 20.35 -0.66 45.72
C VAL A 202 19.96 0.20 46.94
N THR A 203 20.29 1.49 46.89
CA THR A 203 19.91 2.49 47.92
C THR A 203 18.47 2.99 47.79
N GLY A 204 17.76 2.61 46.72
CA GLY A 204 16.35 2.94 46.50
C GLY A 204 16.10 4.19 45.65
N GLU A 205 17.14 4.81 45.08
CA GLU A 205 17.00 5.93 44.14
C GLU A 205 16.36 5.42 42.84
N ILE A 206 15.35 6.13 42.34
CA ILE A 206 14.66 5.79 41.08
C ILE A 206 15.47 6.37 39.91
N LEU A 207 15.77 5.53 38.93
CA LEU A 207 16.41 5.94 37.68
C LEU A 207 15.32 6.15 36.63
N ALA A 208 15.11 7.40 36.23
CA ALA A 208 14.09 7.78 35.26
C ALA A 208 14.44 7.24 33.85
N PRO A 209 13.51 6.57 33.16
CA PRO A 209 13.72 6.13 31.79
C PRO A 209 13.40 7.27 30.81
N LYS A 210 13.93 7.19 29.59
CA LYS A 210 13.49 8.09 28.51
C LYS A 210 12.21 7.54 27.88
N PRO A 211 11.12 8.33 27.74
CA PRO A 211 9.95 7.91 27.01
C PRO A 211 10.29 7.76 25.51
N GLY A 212 9.60 6.84 24.84
CA GLY A 212 9.73 6.70 23.39
C GLY A 212 9.22 7.94 22.66
N ASP A 213 9.87 8.30 21.56
CA ASP A 213 9.50 9.47 20.77
C ASP A 213 8.12 9.29 20.10
N ASN A 214 7.25 10.27 20.27
CA ASN A 214 5.86 10.20 19.81
C ASN A 214 5.73 10.91 18.45
N LYS A 215 5.45 10.14 17.40
CA LYS A 215 5.21 10.68 16.05
C LYS A 215 3.73 10.64 15.76
N GLN A 216 3.12 11.77 15.42
CA GLN A 216 1.74 11.78 14.98
C GLN A 216 1.63 11.28 13.54
N LEU A 217 0.65 10.42 13.30
CA LEU A 217 0.27 9.97 11.97
C LEU A 217 -0.43 11.11 11.23
N VAL A 218 0.05 11.45 10.04
CA VAL A 218 -0.47 12.53 9.20
C VAL A 218 -1.30 11.94 8.07
N ALA A 219 -2.52 12.40 7.90
CA ALA A 219 -3.34 12.11 6.73
C ALA A 219 -3.06 13.15 5.63
N GLY A 220 -2.55 12.70 4.48
CA GLY A 220 -2.45 13.52 3.28
C GLY A 220 -3.75 13.51 2.47
N GLU A 221 -3.76 14.21 1.34
CA GLU A 221 -4.88 14.20 0.40
C GLU A 221 -5.25 12.77 -0.04
N GLY A 222 -6.55 12.51 -0.24
CA GLY A 222 -7.02 11.17 -0.60
C GLY A 222 -6.90 10.12 0.52
N THR A 223 -6.62 10.53 1.76
CA THR A 223 -6.52 9.65 2.94
C THR A 223 -7.20 10.25 4.16
N GLU A 224 -7.59 9.40 5.10
CA GLU A 224 -8.08 9.82 6.42
C GLU A 224 -7.59 8.87 7.51
N ILE A 225 -7.54 9.35 8.75
CA ILE A 225 -7.33 8.47 9.91
C ILE A 225 -8.64 7.72 10.15
N SER A 226 -8.55 6.39 10.28
CA SER A 226 -9.72 5.53 10.43
C SER A 226 -10.54 5.92 11.68
N LYS A 227 -11.85 6.07 11.48
CA LYS A 227 -12.81 6.36 12.57
C LYS A 227 -12.95 5.20 13.55
N SER A 228 -12.71 3.97 13.10
CA SER A 228 -12.78 2.77 13.95
C SER A 228 -11.47 2.51 14.70
N ASN A 229 -10.33 2.92 14.12
CA ASN A 229 -9.02 2.73 14.72
C ASN A 229 -8.11 3.94 14.46
N PRO A 230 -7.89 4.82 15.46
CA PRO A 230 -7.04 6.01 15.32
C PRO A 230 -5.57 5.74 14.97
N MET A 231 -5.14 4.48 15.01
CA MET A 231 -3.78 4.06 14.67
C MET A 231 -3.65 3.62 13.20
N GLU A 232 -4.72 3.71 12.40
CA GLU A 232 -4.72 3.31 11.01
C GLU A 232 -4.99 4.50 10.09
N LEU A 233 -4.16 4.64 9.07
CA LEU A 233 -4.41 5.55 7.94
C LEU A 233 -5.07 4.75 6.83
N VAL A 234 -6.23 5.21 6.36
CA VAL A 234 -6.99 4.57 5.28
C VAL A 234 -7.11 5.50 4.08
N SER A 235 -7.19 4.93 2.88
CA SER A 235 -7.51 5.69 1.66
C SER A 235 -8.98 6.11 1.64
N THR A 236 -9.26 7.31 1.16
CA THR A 236 -10.64 7.78 0.88
C THR A 236 -11.00 7.67 -0.60
N ILE A 237 -10.00 7.62 -1.48
CA ILE A 237 -10.14 7.53 -2.93
C ILE A 237 -9.36 6.35 -3.51
N SER A 238 -9.66 5.98 -4.75
CA SER A 238 -8.83 5.04 -5.52
C SER A 238 -7.64 5.79 -6.12
N GLY A 239 -6.44 5.22 -6.05
CA GLY A 239 -5.27 5.86 -6.65
C GLY A 239 -3.93 5.30 -6.18
N VAL A 240 -2.85 6.02 -6.49
CA VAL A 240 -1.48 5.61 -6.14
C VAL A 240 -1.10 6.14 -4.75
N PRO A 241 -0.68 5.26 -3.82
CA PRO A 241 -0.17 5.68 -2.52
C PRO A 241 1.21 6.34 -2.65
N VAL A 242 1.34 7.56 -2.14
CA VAL A 242 2.58 8.35 -2.10
C VAL A 242 2.96 8.61 -0.65
N GLU A 243 4.17 8.18 -0.27
CA GLU A 243 4.71 8.42 1.07
C GLU A 243 4.95 9.92 1.32
N ILE A 244 4.49 10.41 2.47
CA ILE A 244 4.77 11.76 2.97
C ILE A 244 5.40 11.68 4.36
N ASN A 245 5.86 12.81 4.91
CA ASN A 245 6.43 12.83 6.26
C ASN A 245 5.40 12.37 7.30
N ASN A 246 5.72 11.27 8.00
CA ASN A 246 4.87 10.63 9.01
C ASN A 246 3.46 10.24 8.50
N GLY A 247 3.29 9.97 7.21
CA GLY A 247 1.97 9.71 6.63
C GLY A 247 2.02 9.17 5.20
N MET A 248 0.84 9.12 4.58
CA MET A 248 0.69 8.80 3.17
C MET A 248 -0.43 9.67 2.58
N ARG A 249 -0.37 9.91 1.28
CA ARG A 249 -1.47 10.47 0.49
C ARG A 249 -1.81 9.51 -0.66
N VAL A 250 -2.98 9.65 -1.27
CA VAL A 250 -3.38 8.87 -2.44
C VAL A 250 -3.71 9.84 -3.57
N ASP A 251 -3.01 9.70 -4.70
CA ASP A 251 -3.22 10.52 -5.89
C ASP A 251 -4.01 9.70 -6.93
N ASP A 252 -5.16 10.20 -7.39
CA ASP A 252 -5.99 9.60 -8.46
C ASP A 252 -5.48 9.92 -9.88
N ILE A 253 -4.45 10.78 -9.96
CA ILE A 253 -3.74 11.15 -11.18
C ILE A 253 -2.31 10.62 -11.11
N PHE A 254 -1.95 9.76 -12.06
CA PHE A 254 -0.58 9.28 -12.21
C PHE A 254 0.19 10.14 -13.22
N THR A 255 1.18 10.91 -12.74
CA THR A 255 2.04 11.73 -13.59
C THR A 255 3.39 11.07 -13.82
N ILE A 256 3.81 10.96 -15.09
CA ILE A 256 5.11 10.43 -15.50
C ILE A 256 5.74 11.33 -16.56
N ALA A 257 7.09 11.36 -16.63
CA ALA A 257 7.79 12.13 -17.63
C ALA A 257 7.65 11.51 -19.03
N ASP A 258 8.19 10.31 -19.20
CA ASP A 258 8.25 9.59 -20.47
C ASP A 258 7.77 8.15 -20.25
N VAL A 259 7.07 7.59 -21.24
CA VAL A 259 6.71 6.16 -21.25
C VAL A 259 7.61 5.44 -22.24
N ASN A 260 8.51 4.61 -21.72
CA ASN A 260 9.53 3.89 -22.49
C ASN A 260 9.77 2.49 -21.92
N VAL A 261 10.74 1.78 -22.48
CA VAL A 261 11.09 0.42 -22.03
C VAL A 261 11.47 0.37 -20.53
N LYS A 262 12.01 1.46 -19.96
CA LYS A 262 12.38 1.51 -18.53
C LYS A 262 11.16 1.70 -17.62
N SER A 263 10.18 2.51 -18.04
CA SER A 263 8.92 2.67 -17.28
C SER A 263 7.98 1.48 -17.50
N GLY A 264 8.10 0.84 -18.66
CA GLY A 264 7.21 -0.18 -19.19
C GLY A 264 5.81 0.35 -19.50
N HIS A 265 4.91 -0.59 -19.74
CA HIS A 265 3.50 -0.31 -19.97
C HIS A 265 2.83 0.28 -18.71
N ILE A 266 1.83 1.12 -18.94
CA ILE A 266 1.05 1.77 -17.90
C ILE A 266 -0.37 1.22 -17.96
N ASP A 267 -0.83 0.71 -16.83
CA ASP A 267 -2.22 0.31 -16.60
C ASP A 267 -2.63 0.89 -15.25
N PHE A 268 -3.54 1.87 -15.29
CA PHE A 268 -3.95 2.68 -14.15
C PHE A 268 -5.47 2.84 -14.06
N GLU A 269 -5.98 2.75 -12.84
CA GLU A 269 -7.42 2.82 -12.55
C GLU A 269 -7.93 4.28 -12.42
N GLY A 270 -7.04 5.28 -12.51
CA GLY A 270 -7.36 6.71 -12.53
C GLY A 270 -6.95 7.39 -13.85
N SER A 271 -6.60 8.67 -13.79
CA SER A 271 -6.14 9.46 -14.95
C SER A 271 -4.61 9.44 -15.07
N VAL A 272 -4.08 9.47 -16.29
CA VAL A 272 -2.63 9.43 -16.55
C VAL A 272 -2.20 10.72 -17.25
N ILE A 273 -1.15 11.35 -16.73
CA ILE A 273 -0.50 12.50 -17.34
C ILE A 273 0.94 12.14 -17.73
N VAL A 274 1.25 12.23 -19.03
CA VAL A 274 2.60 12.09 -19.57
C VAL A 274 3.11 13.47 -19.95
N THR A 275 4.13 13.97 -19.26
CA THR A 275 4.62 15.35 -19.48
C THR A 275 5.51 15.50 -20.70
N ARG A 276 5.98 14.39 -21.28
CA ARG A 276 6.76 14.34 -22.51
C ARG A 276 6.21 13.27 -23.44
N ASN A 277 7.00 12.26 -23.82
CA ASN A 277 6.73 11.39 -24.96
C ASN A 277 6.35 9.97 -24.56
N ILE A 278 5.70 9.27 -25.49
CA ILE A 278 5.48 7.83 -25.45
C ILE A 278 6.28 7.19 -26.60
N ASP A 279 7.24 6.34 -26.23
CA ASP A 279 8.13 5.66 -27.16
C ASP A 279 7.42 4.54 -27.96
N PRO A 280 7.98 4.14 -29.12
CA PRO A 280 7.46 3.05 -29.94
C PRO A 280 7.13 1.75 -29.20
N GLY A 281 5.91 1.26 -29.42
CA GLY A 281 5.43 -0.02 -28.89
C GLY A 281 5.09 0.01 -27.40
N MET A 282 4.93 1.20 -26.81
CA MET A 282 4.41 1.34 -25.45
C MET A 282 2.88 1.38 -25.42
N ARG A 283 2.31 0.88 -24.31
CA ARG A 283 0.87 0.84 -24.05
C ARG A 283 0.54 1.64 -22.80
N VAL A 284 -0.47 2.49 -22.88
CA VAL A 284 -1.02 3.25 -21.76
C VAL A 284 -2.53 3.03 -21.70
N THR A 285 -2.98 2.39 -20.63
CA THR A 285 -4.38 2.15 -20.33
C THR A 285 -4.76 2.92 -19.06
N ALA A 286 -5.82 3.71 -19.15
CA ALA A 286 -6.38 4.47 -18.03
C ALA A 286 -7.90 4.29 -17.98
N LYS A 287 -8.49 4.13 -16.80
CA LYS A 287 -9.96 4.22 -16.66
C LYS A 287 -10.47 5.66 -16.74
N GLY A 288 -9.66 6.62 -16.29
CA GLY A 288 -9.94 8.04 -16.43
C GLY A 288 -9.44 8.61 -17.76
N ASP A 289 -8.93 9.83 -17.70
CA ASP A 289 -8.40 10.55 -18.86
C ASP A 289 -6.91 10.24 -19.09
N ILE A 290 -6.46 10.33 -20.35
CA ILE A 290 -5.04 10.30 -20.70
C ILE A 290 -4.65 11.65 -21.30
N THR A 291 -3.71 12.35 -20.66
CA THR A 291 -3.15 13.62 -21.18
C THR A 291 -1.68 13.47 -21.46
N ILE A 292 -1.26 13.76 -22.69
CA ILE A 292 0.13 13.67 -23.14
C ILE A 292 0.54 15.03 -23.69
N PHE A 293 1.60 15.62 -23.12
CA PHE A 293 2.09 16.93 -23.53
C PHE A 293 3.08 16.88 -24.72
N GLY A 294 3.75 15.74 -24.92
CA GLY A 294 4.66 15.51 -26.05
C GLY A 294 4.02 14.70 -27.19
N THR A 295 4.84 13.91 -27.88
CA THR A 295 4.42 13.06 -29.01
C THR A 295 4.19 11.61 -28.61
N VAL A 296 3.38 10.92 -29.40
CA VAL A 296 3.16 9.47 -29.31
C VAL A 296 3.65 8.83 -30.59
N GLU A 297 4.60 7.92 -30.49
CA GLU A 297 5.12 7.19 -31.65
C GLU A 297 4.73 5.71 -31.56
N SER A 298 4.01 5.18 -32.55
CA SER A 298 3.62 3.75 -32.63
C SER A 298 3.13 3.15 -31.30
N GLY A 299 2.33 3.92 -30.55
CA GLY A 299 1.84 3.55 -29.22
C GLY A 299 0.37 3.12 -29.22
N GLU A 300 -0.03 2.44 -28.16
CA GLU A 300 -1.42 2.03 -27.92
C GLU A 300 -1.99 2.76 -26.69
N LEU A 301 -3.00 3.61 -26.88
CA LEU A 301 -3.66 4.36 -25.82
C LEU A 301 -5.12 3.93 -25.69
N THR A 302 -5.52 3.58 -24.47
CA THR A 302 -6.91 3.20 -24.16
C THR A 302 -7.39 3.98 -22.94
N ALA A 303 -8.39 4.84 -23.10
CA ALA A 303 -8.97 5.63 -22.02
C ALA A 303 -10.47 5.35 -21.84
N GLY A 304 -10.91 5.22 -20.58
CA GLY A 304 -12.33 5.24 -20.24
C GLY A 304 -12.93 6.65 -20.27
N GLY A 305 -12.11 7.69 -20.09
CA GLY A 305 -12.45 9.08 -20.33
C GLY A 305 -11.93 9.58 -21.68
N ASN A 306 -11.40 10.80 -21.71
CA ASN A 306 -10.87 11.49 -22.88
C ASN A 306 -9.38 11.20 -23.11
N ILE A 307 -8.90 11.32 -24.35
CA ILE A 307 -7.46 11.32 -24.68
C ILE A 307 -7.08 12.67 -25.28
N THR A 308 -6.13 13.36 -24.65
CA THR A 308 -5.57 14.61 -25.18
C THR A 308 -4.07 14.44 -25.46
N VAL A 309 -3.66 14.61 -26.72
CA VAL A 309 -2.25 14.67 -27.13
C VAL A 309 -1.96 16.07 -27.65
N LYS A 310 -1.19 16.87 -26.91
CA LYS A 310 -0.94 18.28 -27.25
C LYS A 310 -0.09 18.46 -28.50
N GLN A 311 0.77 17.52 -28.82
CA GLN A 311 1.54 17.53 -30.06
C GLN A 311 0.94 16.53 -31.05
N GLY A 312 1.75 15.58 -31.51
CA GLY A 312 1.46 14.72 -32.63
C GLY A 312 1.44 13.26 -32.29
N ILE A 313 0.69 12.51 -33.09
CA ILE A 313 0.70 11.06 -33.08
C ILE A 313 1.25 10.59 -34.43
N ILE A 314 2.28 9.75 -34.37
CA ILE A 314 2.98 9.25 -35.55
C ILE A 314 3.03 7.73 -35.45
N GLY A 315 2.30 7.08 -36.34
CA GLY A 315 2.38 5.66 -36.57
C GLY A 315 3.11 5.33 -37.88
N HIS A 316 3.13 4.04 -38.17
CA HIS A 316 3.65 3.46 -39.39
C HIS A 316 2.69 2.35 -39.84
N GLN A 317 2.60 2.15 -41.14
CA GLN A 317 1.95 0.96 -41.69
C GLN A 317 2.93 -0.21 -41.62
N LYS A 318 2.52 -1.31 -40.97
CA LYS A 318 3.34 -2.51 -40.91
C LYS A 318 3.41 -3.16 -42.30
N PRO A 319 4.60 -3.57 -42.78
CA PRO A 319 4.75 -4.17 -44.11
C PRO A 319 4.01 -5.50 -44.28
N GLU A 320 3.87 -6.26 -43.19
CA GLU A 320 3.40 -7.66 -43.21
C GLU A 320 1.88 -7.77 -43.41
N ASP A 321 1.10 -6.98 -42.66
CA ASP A 321 -0.37 -7.08 -42.60
C ASP A 321 -1.09 -5.77 -42.96
N LYS A 322 -0.33 -4.72 -43.31
CA LYS A 322 -0.82 -3.36 -43.56
C LYS A 322 -1.55 -2.72 -42.36
N SER A 323 -1.45 -3.31 -41.17
CA SER A 323 -2.01 -2.73 -39.94
C SER A 323 -1.26 -1.47 -39.54
N LEU A 324 -1.95 -0.61 -38.81
CA LEU A 324 -1.37 0.63 -38.29
C LEU A 324 -0.69 0.34 -36.95
N SER A 325 0.54 0.81 -36.77
CA SER A 325 1.32 0.59 -35.55
C SER A 325 0.83 1.40 -34.34
N CYS A 326 -0.01 2.41 -34.56
CA CYS A 326 -0.52 3.28 -33.52
C CYS A 326 -2.05 3.17 -33.41
N LYS A 327 -2.54 3.02 -32.18
CA LYS A 327 -3.97 2.84 -31.88
C LYS A 327 -4.39 3.69 -30.69
N LEU A 328 -5.44 4.47 -30.86
CA LEU A 328 -6.08 5.25 -29.81
C LEU A 328 -7.55 4.88 -29.72
N VAL A 329 -7.99 4.52 -28.52
CA VAL A 329 -9.40 4.20 -28.23
C VAL A 329 -9.83 4.93 -26.96
N SER A 330 -10.89 5.72 -27.07
CA SER A 330 -11.47 6.49 -25.97
C SER A 330 -12.98 6.27 -25.93
N ALA A 331 -13.55 6.11 -24.73
CA ALA A 331 -15.01 6.14 -24.60
C ALA A 331 -15.56 7.58 -24.68
N GLY A 332 -14.75 8.57 -24.30
CA GLY A 332 -15.02 10.00 -24.45
C GLY A 332 -14.49 10.57 -25.77
N ASP A 333 -13.88 11.74 -25.69
CA ASP A 333 -13.38 12.51 -26.82
C ASP A 333 -11.86 12.39 -26.98
N ILE A 334 -11.38 12.52 -28.22
CA ILE A 334 -9.95 12.54 -28.56
C ILE A 334 -9.56 13.89 -29.15
N HIS A 335 -8.56 14.55 -28.55
CA HIS A 335 -7.99 15.82 -29.01
C HIS A 335 -6.51 15.65 -29.37
N VAL A 336 -6.15 15.92 -30.62
CA VAL A 336 -4.78 15.74 -31.12
C VAL A 336 -4.40 16.88 -32.07
N SER A 337 -3.12 17.29 -32.11
CA SER A 337 -2.72 18.37 -33.03
C SER A 337 -2.58 17.86 -34.48
N HIS A 338 -1.91 16.71 -34.65
CA HIS A 338 -1.82 16.00 -35.93
C HIS A 338 -1.74 14.49 -35.71
N SER A 339 -2.24 13.72 -36.69
CA SER A 339 -2.18 12.25 -36.68
C SER A 339 -1.72 11.70 -38.02
N GLN A 340 -0.89 10.65 -38.00
CA GLN A 340 -0.40 10.00 -39.21
C GLN A 340 -0.30 8.49 -39.01
N TYR A 341 -0.87 7.69 -39.93
CA TYR A 341 -0.86 6.22 -39.85
C TYR A 341 -1.38 5.69 -38.51
N CYS A 342 -2.49 6.22 -38.00
CA CYS A 342 -3.09 5.83 -36.73
C CYS A 342 -4.51 5.28 -36.89
N TYR A 343 -4.87 4.33 -36.05
CA TYR A 343 -6.27 3.98 -35.80
C TYR A 343 -6.81 4.82 -34.63
N ILE A 344 -7.91 5.52 -34.81
CA ILE A 344 -8.50 6.39 -33.79
C ILE A 344 -9.99 6.10 -33.64
N GLU A 345 -10.44 5.76 -32.44
CA GLU A 345 -11.85 5.51 -32.12
C GLU A 345 -12.28 6.32 -30.89
N ALA A 346 -13.35 7.11 -31.03
CA ALA A 346 -13.87 7.98 -29.98
C ALA A 346 -15.34 8.35 -30.17
N THR A 347 -15.93 9.03 -29.19
CA THR A 347 -17.23 9.70 -29.36
C THR A 347 -17.10 10.88 -30.30
N ASN A 348 -16.22 11.83 -29.97
CA ASN A 348 -15.80 12.91 -30.88
C ASN A 348 -14.29 12.88 -31.09
N ILE A 349 -13.85 13.18 -32.31
CA ILE A 349 -12.44 13.27 -32.68
C ILE A 349 -12.14 14.69 -33.17
N PHE A 350 -11.23 15.37 -32.50
CA PHE A 350 -10.78 16.72 -32.81
C PHE A 350 -9.30 16.71 -33.19
N ILE A 351 -9.01 17.12 -34.41
CA ILE A 351 -7.66 17.17 -34.98
C ILE A 351 -7.36 18.62 -35.35
N GLU A 352 -6.42 19.29 -34.67
CA GLU A 352 -6.26 20.74 -34.84
C GLU A 352 -5.73 21.16 -36.21
N ARG A 353 -4.84 20.36 -36.83
CA ARG A 353 -4.12 20.74 -38.05
C ARG A 353 -4.37 19.81 -39.22
N GLN A 354 -3.94 18.55 -39.10
CA GLN A 354 -3.98 17.61 -40.22
C GLN A 354 -4.03 16.15 -39.76
N THR A 355 -4.65 15.32 -40.57
CA THR A 355 -4.64 13.86 -40.42
C THR A 355 -4.33 13.19 -41.75
N SER A 356 -3.41 12.23 -41.74
CA SER A 356 -2.98 11.54 -42.96
C SER A 356 -2.85 10.03 -42.80
N HIS A 357 -3.34 9.29 -43.79
CA HIS A 357 -3.30 7.82 -43.83
C HIS A 357 -3.84 7.14 -42.56
N CYS A 358 -4.82 7.76 -41.90
CA CYS A 358 -5.42 7.26 -40.66
C CYS A 358 -6.72 6.49 -40.94
N ILE A 359 -7.06 5.59 -40.03
CA ILE A 359 -8.37 4.93 -39.98
C ILE A 359 -9.10 5.47 -38.76
N MET A 360 -10.25 6.11 -38.95
CA MET A 360 -10.94 6.83 -37.87
C MET A 360 -12.39 6.38 -37.73
N LYS A 361 -12.85 6.23 -36.49
CA LYS A 361 -14.25 5.95 -36.16
C LYS A 361 -14.71 6.93 -35.08
N ALA A 362 -15.47 7.94 -35.48
CA ALA A 362 -16.12 8.85 -34.54
C ALA A 362 -17.59 8.46 -34.41
N LYS A 363 -18.13 8.36 -33.20
CA LYS A 363 -19.57 8.07 -33.05
C LYS A 363 -20.45 9.26 -33.45
N ARG A 364 -19.95 10.48 -33.28
CA ARG A 364 -20.71 11.72 -33.56
C ARG A 364 -19.93 12.63 -34.50
N LEU A 365 -18.92 13.33 -33.99
CA LEU A 365 -18.22 14.38 -34.73
C LEU A 365 -16.75 14.00 -35.00
N LEU A 366 -16.34 14.15 -36.26
CA LEU A 366 -14.93 14.23 -36.63
C LEU A 366 -14.65 15.64 -37.17
N GLN A 367 -13.85 16.41 -36.46
CA GLN A 367 -13.47 17.77 -36.85
C GLN A 367 -11.97 17.88 -37.09
N VAL A 368 -11.60 18.39 -38.25
CA VAL A 368 -10.22 18.62 -38.67
C VAL A 368 -10.01 20.12 -38.94
N GLY A 369 -9.28 20.76 -38.05
CA GLY A 369 -9.03 22.20 -37.99
C GLY A 369 -9.34 22.78 -36.62
N GLN A 370 -8.94 24.03 -36.39
CA GLN A 370 -9.26 24.75 -35.16
C GLN A 370 -10.77 24.93 -34.99
N THR A 371 -11.24 24.99 -33.74
CA THR A 371 -12.66 25.08 -33.39
C THR A 371 -13.37 26.25 -34.06
N ASP A 372 -12.71 27.42 -34.08
CA ASP A 372 -13.28 28.66 -34.63
C ASP A 372 -13.24 28.73 -36.16
N LEU A 373 -12.26 28.05 -36.77
CA LEU A 373 -12.04 28.04 -38.21
C LEU A 373 -11.50 26.66 -38.64
N PRO A 374 -12.39 25.69 -38.92
CA PRO A 374 -11.99 24.35 -39.28
C PRO A 374 -11.42 24.33 -40.70
N LYS A 375 -10.14 24.70 -40.83
CA LYS A 375 -9.34 24.74 -42.06
C LYS A 375 -8.29 23.63 -42.11
N GLY A 376 -8.44 22.58 -41.32
CA GLY A 376 -7.49 21.47 -41.28
C GLY A 376 -7.59 20.59 -42.52
N LYS A 377 -6.56 19.76 -42.74
CA LYS A 377 -6.44 18.89 -43.92
C LYS A 377 -6.61 17.43 -43.56
N ILE A 378 -7.45 16.71 -44.30
CA ILE A 378 -7.65 15.27 -44.18
C ILE A 378 -7.40 14.59 -45.53
N PHE A 379 -6.42 13.69 -45.59
CA PHE A 379 -6.10 13.00 -46.84
C PHE A 379 -5.47 11.64 -46.61
N GLY A 380 -5.82 10.66 -47.44
CA GLY A 380 -5.33 9.30 -47.31
C GLY A 380 -5.94 8.58 -46.10
N GLY A 381 -6.51 7.42 -46.34
CA GLY A 381 -7.09 6.58 -45.29
C GLY A 381 -8.61 6.47 -45.38
N GLU A 382 -9.23 6.13 -44.25
CA GLU A 382 -10.63 5.75 -44.21
C GLU A 382 -11.30 6.25 -42.94
N ILE A 383 -12.47 6.87 -43.09
CA ILE A 383 -13.39 7.12 -41.98
C ILE A 383 -14.40 5.98 -41.99
N LEU A 384 -14.38 5.16 -40.96
CA LEU A 384 -15.25 3.98 -40.82
C LEU A 384 -16.68 4.37 -40.45
N ASP A 385 -16.81 5.37 -39.58
CA ASP A 385 -18.10 5.95 -39.21
C ASP A 385 -17.91 7.36 -38.62
N ALA A 386 -18.89 8.22 -38.87
CA ALA A 386 -19.11 9.53 -38.25
C ALA A 386 -20.52 10.01 -38.61
N THR A 387 -21.21 10.69 -37.69
CA THR A 387 -22.44 11.42 -38.04
C THR A 387 -22.08 12.68 -38.82
N THR A 388 -21.15 13.47 -38.29
CA THR A 388 -20.74 14.73 -38.91
C THR A 388 -19.23 14.76 -39.11
N LEU A 389 -18.79 15.13 -40.31
CA LEU A 389 -17.40 15.40 -40.64
C LEU A 389 -17.23 16.86 -41.02
N ILE A 390 -16.32 17.56 -40.36
CA ILE A 390 -16.01 18.97 -40.64
C ILE A 390 -14.51 19.07 -40.94
N ALA A 391 -14.14 19.54 -42.13
CA ALA A 391 -12.74 19.76 -42.48
C ALA A 391 -12.57 20.96 -43.41
N GLY A 392 -11.35 21.48 -43.47
CA GLY A 392 -10.99 22.51 -44.44
C GLY A 392 -10.82 21.90 -45.83
N GLU A 393 -9.82 21.04 -45.95
CA GLU A 393 -9.48 20.34 -47.19
C GLU A 393 -9.68 18.84 -47.01
N VAL A 394 -10.42 18.23 -47.94
CA VAL A 394 -10.68 16.78 -47.96
C VAL A 394 -10.09 16.17 -49.23
N GLY A 395 -9.22 15.18 -49.05
CA GLY A 395 -8.38 14.64 -50.11
C GLY A 395 -7.12 15.47 -50.36
N ASN A 396 -6.37 15.13 -51.40
CA ASN A 396 -5.20 15.89 -51.82
C ASN A 396 -5.01 15.84 -53.34
N GLU A 397 -4.16 16.73 -53.87
CA GLU A 397 -3.83 16.80 -55.30
C GLU A 397 -3.10 15.56 -55.82
N SER A 398 -2.39 14.84 -54.94
CA SER A 398 -1.70 13.60 -55.27
C SER A 398 -2.65 12.42 -55.47
N GLY A 399 -3.96 12.57 -55.21
CA GLY A 399 -4.96 11.52 -55.40
C GLY A 399 -4.86 10.37 -54.40
N ALA A 400 -4.38 10.65 -53.18
CA ALA A 400 -4.35 9.66 -52.11
C ALA A 400 -5.77 9.16 -51.83
N LYS A 401 -5.97 7.83 -51.88
CA LYS A 401 -7.27 7.21 -51.67
C LYS A 401 -7.85 7.63 -50.32
N MET A 402 -9.03 8.22 -50.35
CA MET A 402 -9.80 8.63 -49.18
C MET A 402 -11.21 8.07 -49.31
N VAL A 403 -11.63 7.30 -48.30
CA VAL A 403 -12.99 6.76 -48.17
C VAL A 403 -13.63 7.36 -46.93
N ILE A 404 -14.83 7.90 -47.06
CA ILE A 404 -15.55 8.56 -45.98
C ILE A 404 -16.88 7.85 -45.82
N ASN A 405 -17.05 7.10 -44.75
CA ASN A 405 -18.33 6.50 -44.41
C ASN A 405 -18.99 7.32 -43.29
N LEU A 406 -20.17 7.85 -43.58
CA LEU A 406 -21.02 8.57 -42.63
C LEU A 406 -22.27 7.75 -42.33
N ALA A 407 -22.74 7.82 -41.09
CA ALA A 407 -23.96 7.16 -40.65
C ALA A 407 -23.97 5.63 -40.88
N THR A 408 -22.81 4.99 -40.82
CA THR A 408 -22.67 3.52 -40.98
C THR A 408 -23.36 2.77 -39.85
N SER A 409 -23.35 3.33 -38.63
CA SER A 409 -24.10 2.84 -37.47
C SER A 409 -25.62 2.75 -37.71
N GLY A 410 -26.16 3.46 -38.71
CA GLY A 410 -27.55 3.27 -39.14
C GLY A 410 -27.86 1.83 -39.58
N ALA A 411 -26.88 1.08 -40.08
CA ALA A 411 -27.06 -0.32 -40.44
C ALA A 411 -27.28 -1.22 -39.21
N GLU A 412 -26.61 -0.92 -38.09
CA GLU A 412 -26.84 -1.59 -36.80
C GLU A 412 -28.23 -1.27 -36.27
N ILE A 413 -28.66 -0.01 -36.33
CA ILE A 413 -30.01 0.42 -35.94
C ILE A 413 -31.06 -0.31 -36.80
N THR A 414 -30.86 -0.39 -38.12
CA THR A 414 -31.80 -1.09 -39.02
C THR A 414 -31.92 -2.58 -38.68
N ALA A 415 -30.79 -3.23 -38.38
CA ALA A 415 -30.79 -4.64 -37.97
C ALA A 415 -31.49 -4.86 -36.62
N ASP A 416 -31.34 -3.94 -35.66
CA ASP A 416 -32.05 -3.96 -34.38
C ASP A 416 -33.56 -3.72 -34.56
N THR A 417 -33.96 -2.82 -35.46
CA THR A 417 -35.36 -2.61 -35.84
C THR A 417 -35.97 -3.88 -36.43
N ASP A 418 -35.29 -4.55 -37.36
CA ASP A 418 -35.74 -5.82 -37.94
C ASP A 418 -35.91 -6.93 -36.90
N ASN A 419 -35.00 -7.00 -35.92
CA ASN A 419 -35.09 -7.97 -34.82
C ASN A 419 -36.26 -7.64 -33.88
N CYS A 420 -36.42 -6.37 -33.51
CA CYS A 420 -37.52 -5.92 -32.66
C CYS A 420 -38.88 -6.17 -33.34
N PHE A 421 -38.98 -5.97 -34.65
CA PHE A 421 -40.17 -6.28 -35.44
C PHE A 421 -40.49 -7.78 -35.44
N LYS A 422 -39.48 -8.66 -35.59
CA LYS A 422 -39.67 -10.12 -35.49
C LYS A 422 -40.17 -10.54 -34.11
N ASP A 423 -39.66 -9.92 -33.05
CA ASP A 423 -40.07 -10.25 -31.68
C ASP A 423 -41.47 -9.72 -31.34
N LEU A 424 -41.84 -8.55 -31.87
CA LEU A 424 -43.21 -8.04 -31.80
C LEU A 424 -44.18 -9.00 -32.50
N ALA A 425 -43.86 -9.42 -33.74
CA ALA A 425 -44.69 -10.37 -34.49
C ALA A 425 -44.88 -11.72 -33.77
N LYS A 426 -43.84 -12.23 -33.07
CA LYS A 426 -43.97 -13.44 -32.22
C LYS A 426 -44.87 -13.20 -31.01
N THR A 427 -44.75 -12.03 -30.39
CA THR A 427 -45.54 -11.65 -29.21
C THR A 427 -47.02 -11.51 -29.59
N ASP A 428 -47.32 -10.89 -30.73
CA ASP A 428 -48.67 -10.78 -31.27
C ASP A 428 -49.27 -12.15 -31.58
N GLN A 429 -48.50 -13.06 -32.20
CA GLN A 429 -48.93 -14.44 -32.39
C GLN A 429 -49.25 -15.15 -31.06
N GLN A 430 -48.46 -14.90 -30.01
CA GLN A 430 -48.75 -15.45 -28.68
C GLN A 430 -50.03 -14.85 -28.08
N LEU A 431 -50.25 -13.54 -28.23
CA LEU A 431 -51.49 -12.89 -27.82
C LEU A 431 -52.70 -13.46 -28.56
N ASP A 432 -52.62 -13.68 -29.87
CA ASP A 432 -53.69 -14.32 -30.66
C ASP A 432 -53.99 -15.74 -30.15
N THR A 433 -52.97 -16.54 -29.87
CA THR A 433 -53.17 -17.90 -29.33
C THR A 433 -53.78 -17.87 -27.92
N LEU A 434 -53.40 -16.92 -27.08
CA LEU A 434 -53.98 -16.73 -25.75
C LEU A 434 -55.42 -16.24 -25.82
N GLN A 435 -55.75 -15.35 -26.76
CA GLN A 435 -57.12 -14.90 -27.00
C GLN A 435 -58.01 -16.06 -27.43
N ASN A 436 -57.54 -16.89 -28.37
CA ASN A 436 -58.22 -18.13 -28.76
C ASN A 436 -58.36 -19.12 -27.59
N ALA A 437 -57.37 -19.21 -26.69
CA ALA A 437 -57.45 -20.05 -25.49
C ALA A 437 -58.45 -19.49 -24.47
N LEU A 438 -58.59 -18.17 -24.37
CA LEU A 438 -59.53 -17.49 -23.48
C LEU A 438 -60.97 -17.72 -23.95
N GLU A 439 -61.24 -17.64 -25.26
CA GLU A 439 -62.54 -18.00 -25.86
C GLU A 439 -62.92 -19.47 -25.59
N LYS A 440 -61.95 -20.39 -25.68
CA LYS A 440 -62.17 -21.81 -25.36
C LYS A 440 -62.39 -22.04 -23.86
N ALA A 441 -61.67 -21.32 -23.01
CA ALA A 441 -61.83 -21.41 -21.55
C ALA A 441 -63.21 -20.90 -21.09
N ASP A 442 -63.80 -19.94 -21.80
CA ASP A 442 -65.13 -19.39 -21.49
C ASP A 442 -66.26 -20.41 -21.72
N GLN A 443 -66.04 -21.41 -22.59
CA GLN A 443 -66.98 -22.50 -22.90
C GLN A 443 -66.94 -23.67 -21.90
N VAL A 444 -66.08 -23.63 -20.89
CA VAL A 444 -65.95 -24.69 -19.87
C VAL A 444 -67.14 -24.65 -18.90
N LYS A 445 -67.81 -25.80 -18.70
CA LYS A 445 -69.02 -25.93 -17.85
C LYS A 445 -68.74 -25.88 -16.34
N ASP A 446 -67.51 -26.16 -15.91
CA ASP A 446 -67.07 -26.19 -14.50
C ASP A 446 -66.63 -24.78 -14.05
N THR A 447 -67.41 -24.16 -13.16
CA THR A 447 -67.29 -22.73 -12.80
C THR A 447 -66.01 -22.39 -12.05
N GLU A 448 -65.53 -23.27 -11.17
CA GLU A 448 -64.30 -23.03 -10.39
C GLU A 448 -63.05 -23.12 -11.28
N LYS A 449 -62.98 -24.14 -12.14
CA LYS A 449 -61.87 -24.31 -13.09
C LYS A 449 -61.87 -23.23 -14.17
N LYS A 450 -63.05 -22.80 -14.63
CA LYS A 450 -63.22 -21.68 -15.56
C LYS A 450 -62.61 -20.40 -15.01
N ASN A 451 -62.94 -20.03 -13.77
CA ASN A 451 -62.42 -18.80 -13.15
C ASN A 451 -60.89 -18.85 -12.95
N GLN A 452 -60.33 -20.01 -12.58
CA GLN A 452 -58.87 -20.18 -12.44
C GLN A 452 -58.13 -20.09 -13.78
N LEU A 453 -58.67 -20.70 -14.85
CA LEU A 453 -58.09 -20.65 -16.19
C LEU A 453 -58.13 -19.24 -16.77
N ILE A 454 -59.26 -18.54 -16.65
CA ILE A 454 -59.41 -17.16 -17.13
C ILE A 454 -58.45 -16.23 -16.38
N ALA A 455 -58.33 -16.36 -15.05
CA ALA A 455 -57.38 -15.55 -14.28
C ALA A 455 -55.92 -15.79 -14.70
N LYS A 456 -55.53 -17.04 -14.95
CA LYS A 456 -54.18 -17.40 -15.37
C LYS A 456 -53.87 -16.94 -16.80
N ILE A 457 -54.81 -17.12 -17.73
CA ILE A 457 -54.65 -16.65 -19.12
C ILE A 457 -54.65 -15.12 -19.16
N GLY A 458 -55.53 -14.46 -18.41
CA GLY A 458 -55.57 -12.99 -18.31
C GLY A 458 -54.29 -12.39 -17.73
N ALA A 459 -53.69 -13.01 -16.70
CA ALA A 459 -52.40 -12.57 -16.17
C ALA A 459 -51.26 -12.70 -17.21
N THR A 460 -51.23 -13.83 -17.95
CA THR A 460 -50.26 -14.06 -19.03
C THR A 460 -50.49 -13.10 -20.21
N GLN A 461 -51.75 -12.85 -20.58
CA GLN A 461 -52.13 -11.89 -21.63
C GLN A 461 -51.69 -10.48 -21.27
N LEU A 462 -51.92 -10.04 -20.02
CA LEU A 462 -51.47 -8.74 -19.53
C LEU A 462 -49.94 -8.60 -19.63
N HIS A 463 -49.19 -9.64 -19.26
CA HIS A 463 -47.73 -9.67 -19.41
C HIS A 463 -47.29 -9.49 -20.87
N TYR A 464 -47.89 -10.23 -21.80
CA TYR A 464 -47.55 -10.11 -23.22
C TYR A 464 -48.01 -8.78 -23.85
N CYS A 465 -49.13 -8.22 -23.43
CA CYS A 465 -49.54 -6.87 -23.83
C CYS A 465 -48.52 -5.81 -23.36
N GLN A 466 -48.02 -5.92 -22.13
CA GLN A 466 -46.95 -5.03 -21.63
C GLN A 466 -45.66 -5.20 -22.42
N GLN A 467 -45.30 -6.44 -22.78
CA GLN A 467 -44.12 -6.72 -23.60
C GLN A 467 -44.26 -6.13 -25.01
N ALA A 468 -45.42 -6.28 -25.65
CA ALA A 468 -45.71 -5.68 -26.95
C ALA A 468 -45.61 -4.15 -26.90
N GLU A 469 -46.21 -3.51 -25.88
CA GLU A 469 -46.13 -2.06 -25.69
C GLU A 469 -44.67 -1.57 -25.51
N GLN A 470 -43.83 -2.35 -24.82
CA GLN A 470 -42.40 -2.04 -24.68
C GLN A 470 -41.66 -2.16 -26.02
N LEU A 471 -41.97 -3.18 -26.82
CA LEU A 471 -41.37 -3.39 -28.15
C LEU A 471 -41.81 -2.32 -29.15
N GLU A 472 -43.07 -1.90 -29.15
CA GLU A 472 -43.57 -0.79 -29.98
C GLU A 472 -42.89 0.53 -29.61
N LYS A 473 -42.77 0.83 -28.31
CA LYS A 473 -42.01 2.01 -27.84
C LYS A 473 -40.56 1.96 -28.32
N ARG A 474 -39.93 0.79 -28.25
CA ARG A 474 -38.55 0.59 -28.72
C ARG A 474 -38.42 0.78 -30.23
N LEU A 475 -39.36 0.28 -31.03
CA LEU A 475 -39.39 0.51 -32.47
C LEU A 475 -39.50 2.00 -32.79
N SER A 476 -40.43 2.71 -32.14
CA SER A 476 -40.57 4.15 -32.33
C SER A 476 -39.31 4.93 -31.96
N THR A 477 -38.58 4.53 -30.93
CA THR A 477 -37.30 5.16 -30.58
C THR A 477 -36.22 4.87 -31.62
N LEU A 478 -36.11 3.64 -32.11
CA LEU A 478 -35.11 3.27 -33.12
C LEU A 478 -35.34 3.99 -34.45
N ASP A 479 -36.60 4.13 -34.87
CA ASP A 479 -36.97 4.88 -36.08
C ASP A 479 -36.64 6.37 -35.94
N HIS A 480 -36.88 6.95 -34.76
CA HIS A 480 -36.51 8.34 -34.49
C HIS A 480 -34.99 8.53 -34.49
N ASP A 481 -34.25 7.64 -33.81
CA ASP A 481 -32.79 7.66 -33.76
C ASP A 481 -32.18 7.53 -35.17
N LEU A 482 -32.74 6.67 -36.03
CA LEU A 482 -32.31 6.53 -37.43
C LEU A 482 -32.60 7.79 -38.24
N HIS A 483 -33.78 8.38 -38.08
CA HIS A 483 -34.14 9.62 -38.75
C HIS A 483 -33.20 10.76 -38.35
N ASP A 484 -32.96 10.92 -37.05
CA ASP A 484 -32.08 11.95 -36.50
C ASP A 484 -30.65 11.76 -37.02
N LEU A 485 -30.12 10.53 -36.95
CA LEU A 485 -28.78 10.17 -37.44
C LEU A 485 -28.58 10.46 -38.94
N LEU A 486 -29.58 10.15 -39.77
CA LEU A 486 -29.52 10.45 -41.21
C LEU A 486 -29.72 11.95 -41.50
N SER A 487 -30.50 12.65 -40.69
CA SER A 487 -30.73 14.10 -40.85
C SER A 487 -29.50 14.93 -40.45
N ASP A 488 -28.77 14.48 -39.42
CA ASP A 488 -27.52 15.07 -38.94
C ASP A 488 -26.31 14.64 -39.77
N ALA A 489 -26.46 13.61 -40.62
CA ALA A 489 -25.41 13.08 -41.48
C ALA A 489 -24.93 14.14 -42.48
N ASN A 490 -23.75 14.71 -42.22
CA ASN A 490 -23.23 15.82 -43.02
C ASN A 490 -21.71 15.85 -43.08
N LEU A 491 -21.20 16.08 -44.29
CA LEU A 491 -19.81 16.44 -44.54
C LEU A 491 -19.73 17.93 -44.90
N ALA A 492 -19.16 18.74 -44.01
CA ALA A 492 -18.90 20.16 -44.24
C ALA A 492 -17.43 20.37 -44.64
N VAL A 493 -17.22 20.88 -45.86
CA VAL A 493 -15.91 21.22 -46.41
C VAL A 493 -15.77 22.74 -46.52
N ASN A 494 -14.81 23.32 -45.82
CA ASN A 494 -14.67 24.78 -45.71
C ASN A 494 -13.71 25.41 -46.71
N ALA A 495 -12.87 24.62 -47.40
CA ALA A 495 -11.93 25.12 -48.40
C ALA A 495 -12.07 24.38 -49.74
N ILE A 496 -11.64 23.11 -49.82
CA ILE A 496 -11.59 22.37 -51.08
C ILE A 496 -11.90 20.90 -50.83
N LEU A 497 -12.80 20.33 -51.64
CA LEU A 497 -13.00 18.88 -51.75
C LEU A 497 -12.30 18.41 -53.03
N HIS A 498 -11.22 17.66 -52.90
CA HIS A 498 -10.44 17.16 -54.04
C HIS A 498 -11.14 16.02 -54.78
N SER A 499 -10.77 15.80 -56.04
CA SER A 499 -11.21 14.64 -56.82
C SER A 499 -10.66 13.32 -56.27
N GLY A 500 -11.38 12.21 -56.47
CA GLY A 500 -10.94 10.87 -56.08
C GLY A 500 -11.34 10.45 -54.67
N VAL A 501 -12.03 11.32 -53.92
CA VAL A 501 -12.65 11.01 -52.63
C VAL A 501 -13.95 10.23 -52.85
N GLU A 502 -14.11 9.12 -52.14
CA GLU A 502 -15.30 8.27 -52.13
C GLU A 502 -16.08 8.53 -50.85
N ILE A 503 -17.32 9.01 -50.97
CA ILE A 503 -18.18 9.40 -49.87
C ILE A 503 -19.37 8.45 -49.84
N HIS A 504 -19.50 7.71 -48.75
CA HIS A 504 -20.63 6.86 -48.43
C HIS A 504 -21.45 7.54 -47.36
N ILE A 505 -22.76 7.67 -47.59
CA ILE A 505 -23.71 8.09 -46.58
C ILE A 505 -24.77 6.99 -46.52
N PHE A 506 -24.77 6.23 -45.43
CA PHE A 506 -25.60 5.03 -45.28
C PHE A 506 -25.39 4.03 -46.44
N ASP A 507 -26.40 3.80 -47.29
CA ASP A 507 -26.36 2.86 -48.42
C ASP A 507 -25.98 3.52 -49.76
N LYS A 508 -25.77 4.84 -49.79
CA LYS A 508 -25.45 5.60 -51.00
C LYS A 508 -23.97 5.89 -51.11
N VAL A 509 -23.49 5.96 -52.35
CA VAL A 509 -22.08 6.22 -52.68
C VAL A 509 -21.97 7.35 -53.68
N LEU A 510 -21.07 8.28 -53.43
CA LEU A 510 -20.69 9.37 -54.31
C LEU A 510 -19.17 9.42 -54.45
N LYS A 511 -18.68 9.30 -55.68
CA LYS A 511 -17.25 9.46 -55.99
C LYS A 511 -17.01 10.79 -56.69
N THR A 512 -16.14 11.61 -56.12
CA THR A 512 -15.77 12.92 -56.67
C THR A 512 -14.88 12.75 -57.92
N THR A 513 -15.22 13.43 -59.01
CA THR A 513 -14.48 13.36 -60.29
C THR A 513 -13.67 14.62 -60.61
N ARG A 514 -13.94 15.71 -59.89
CA ARG A 514 -13.26 17.00 -60.00
C ARG A 514 -13.11 17.63 -58.62
N ASN A 515 -12.36 18.71 -58.53
CA ASN A 515 -12.28 19.50 -57.31
C ASN A 515 -13.54 20.36 -57.17
N TYR A 516 -14.08 20.44 -55.95
CA TYR A 516 -15.23 21.27 -55.61
C TYR A 516 -14.80 22.39 -54.65
N PRO A 517 -15.38 23.61 -54.78
CA PRO A 517 -15.20 24.71 -53.83
C PRO A 517 -15.86 24.39 -52.47
N PRO A 518 -15.83 25.30 -51.47
CA PRO A 518 -16.45 25.05 -50.17
C PRO A 518 -17.90 24.56 -50.31
N CYS A 519 -18.20 23.41 -49.71
CA CYS A 519 -19.48 22.73 -49.90
C CYS A 519 -19.92 21.98 -48.65
N ASN A 520 -21.21 21.64 -48.61
CA ASN A 520 -21.78 20.65 -47.71
C ASN A 520 -22.26 19.46 -48.53
N VAL A 521 -22.01 18.26 -48.04
CA VAL A 521 -22.45 17.01 -48.66
C VAL A 521 -23.37 16.30 -47.69
N ARG A 522 -24.63 16.10 -48.09
CA ARG A 522 -25.71 15.54 -47.24
C ARG A 522 -26.57 14.59 -48.04
N LEU A 523 -27.34 13.76 -47.34
CA LEU A 523 -28.38 12.96 -47.94
C LEU A 523 -29.66 13.81 -48.06
N GLN A 524 -30.09 14.08 -49.29
CA GLN A 524 -31.39 14.72 -49.59
C GLN A 524 -32.17 13.85 -50.56
N ASN A 525 -33.45 13.58 -50.26
CA ASN A 525 -34.33 12.76 -51.12
C ASN A 525 -33.71 11.41 -51.55
N ASN A 526 -33.03 10.71 -50.61
CA ASN A 526 -32.31 9.46 -50.85
C ASN A 526 -31.17 9.53 -51.88
N LYS A 527 -30.63 10.73 -52.14
CA LYS A 527 -29.45 10.96 -52.97
C LYS A 527 -28.44 11.80 -52.21
N ILE A 528 -27.16 11.55 -52.47
CA ILE A 528 -26.10 12.40 -51.93
C ILE A 528 -26.04 13.66 -52.79
N GLU A 529 -26.34 14.81 -52.20
CA GLU A 529 -26.27 16.11 -52.86
C GLU A 529 -25.10 16.94 -52.33
N ILE A 530 -24.45 17.70 -53.22
CA ILE A 530 -23.37 18.63 -52.88
C ILE A 530 -23.94 20.05 -53.01
N GLU A 531 -24.09 20.73 -51.88
CA GLU A 531 -24.50 22.13 -51.81
C GLU A 531 -23.28 23.04 -51.67
N PHE A 532 -23.15 24.03 -52.54
CA PHE A 532 -22.03 24.99 -52.44
C PHE A 532 -22.32 26.06 -51.39
N LYS A 533 -21.34 26.35 -50.53
CA LYS A 533 -21.44 27.48 -49.61
C LYS A 533 -21.37 28.76 -50.43
N THR A 534 -22.45 29.54 -50.41
CA THR A 534 -22.47 30.87 -51.01
C THR A 534 -21.62 31.78 -50.13
N SER A 535 -20.62 32.40 -50.73
CA SER A 535 -19.62 33.26 -50.09
C SER A 535 -20.22 34.49 -49.40
#